data_AF-I6ZK93-F1
#
_entry.id   AF-I6ZK93-F1
#
_cell.length_a   1.000
_cell.length_b   1.000
_cell.length_c   1.000
_cell.angle_alpha   90.00
_cell.angle_beta   90.00
_cell.angle_gamma   90.00
#
_symmetry.space_group_name_H-M   'P 1'
#
loop_
_entity.id
_entity.type
_entity.pdbx_description
1 polymer ?
#
loop_
_entity_poly.entity_id
_entity_poly.type
_entity_poly.pdbx_seq_one_letter_code
_entity_poly.pdbx_strand_id
1 'polypeptide(L)'
;MSLPDKIIRTLKQMDRPSEFQIYRDILAEKPKLPPVEWHDLCKLVKTSKVYNILRMDLSRKEAEVLGGALKKVSLNHVDDMVDILVKKNDKNTPILLRYLLEKKKKISIDAVQRYFCEEIKRPITSKHLKLLLVMCRNYPSSISPAILDFCRSNGHPICREVLESAMDVIE
;
A
#
# COMPACT_ATOMS: atom_id res chain seq x y z
N MET A 1 13.51 14.93 -35.63
CA MET A 1 14.09 14.11 -34.55
C MET A 1 14.00 12.66 -34.98
N SER A 2 15.13 11.97 -35.15
CA SER A 2 15.16 10.65 -35.78
C SER A 2 14.71 9.55 -34.80
N LEU A 3 14.26 8.41 -35.32
CA LEU A 3 13.91 7.23 -34.51
C LEU A 3 15.09 6.76 -33.62
N PRO A 4 16.35 6.74 -34.11
CA PRO A 4 17.53 6.51 -33.29
C PRO A 4 17.67 7.46 -32.09
N ASP A 5 17.41 8.77 -32.28
CA ASP A 5 17.51 9.75 -31.20
C ASP A 5 16.47 9.50 -30.09
N LYS A 6 15.27 9.05 -30.48
CA LYS A 6 14.23 8.63 -29.52
C LYS A 6 14.66 7.41 -28.73
N ILE A 7 15.18 6.37 -29.40
CA ILE A 7 15.66 5.14 -28.75
C ILE A 7 16.80 5.44 -27.78
N ILE A 8 17.81 6.22 -28.20
CA ILE A 8 18.95 6.60 -27.35
C ILE A 8 18.47 7.42 -26.14
N ARG A 9 17.51 8.32 -26.32
CA ARG A 9 16.95 9.09 -25.22
C ARG A 9 16.16 8.22 -24.24
N THR A 10 15.40 7.25 -24.74
CA THR A 10 14.67 6.28 -23.91
C THR A 10 15.63 5.38 -23.14
N LEU A 11 16.68 4.84 -23.79
CA LEU A 11 17.71 4.02 -23.13
C LEU A 11 18.45 4.81 -22.05
N LYS A 12 18.83 6.07 -22.31
CA LYS A 12 19.44 6.96 -21.30
C LYS A 12 18.52 7.31 -20.14
N GLN A 13 17.20 7.26 -20.33
CA GLN A 13 16.22 7.40 -19.25
C GLN A 13 16.05 6.11 -18.45
N MET A 14 16.21 4.95 -19.10
CA MET A 14 16.18 3.63 -18.45
C MET A 14 17.45 3.36 -17.62
N ASP A 15 18.60 3.90 -18.02
CA ASP A 15 19.90 3.76 -17.33
C ASP A 15 20.03 4.60 -16.06
N ARG A 16 19.06 5.47 -15.76
CA ARG A 16 19.06 6.18 -14.46
C ARG A 16 18.50 5.23 -13.41
N PRO A 17 19.30 4.80 -12.41
CA PRO A 17 18.76 4.00 -11.32
C PRO A 17 17.60 4.76 -10.69
N SER A 18 16.47 4.07 -10.52
CA SER A 18 15.30 4.65 -9.86
C SER A 18 15.72 5.30 -8.55
N GLU A 19 15.04 6.36 -8.10
CA GLU A 19 15.40 6.97 -6.81
C GLU A 19 15.23 6.02 -5.62
N PHE A 20 14.58 4.88 -5.84
CA PHE A 20 14.43 3.83 -4.85
C PHE A 20 15.51 2.72 -4.95
N GLN A 21 16.33 2.72 -6.00
CA GLN A 21 17.28 1.64 -6.30
C GLN A 21 18.30 1.45 -5.16
N ILE A 22 18.82 2.53 -4.60
CA ILE A 22 19.76 2.48 -3.47
C ILE A 22 19.18 1.69 -2.29
N TYR A 23 17.90 1.89 -1.97
CA TYR A 23 17.25 1.15 -0.88
C TYR A 23 17.01 -0.31 -1.25
N ARG A 24 16.69 -0.59 -2.53
CA ARG A 24 16.55 -1.96 -3.02
C ARG A 24 17.86 -2.73 -2.91
N ASP A 25 18.97 -2.14 -3.33
CA ASP A 25 20.30 -2.76 -3.26
C ASP A 25 20.66 -3.10 -1.82
N ILE A 26 20.44 -2.16 -0.89
CA ILE A 26 20.64 -2.39 0.54
C ILE A 26 19.72 -3.49 1.08
N LEU A 27 18.45 -3.51 0.68
CA LEU A 27 17.47 -4.51 1.14
C LEU A 27 17.68 -5.88 0.49
N ALA A 28 18.44 -5.99 -0.60
CA ALA A 28 18.86 -7.28 -1.14
C ALA A 28 19.84 -7.98 -0.17
N GLU A 29 20.73 -7.22 0.45
CA GLU A 29 21.78 -7.73 1.34
C GLU A 29 21.38 -7.74 2.82
N LYS A 30 20.64 -6.71 3.27
CA LYS A 30 20.37 -6.46 4.69
C LYS A 30 18.88 -6.55 5.01
N PRO A 31 18.48 -7.07 6.18
CA PRO A 31 17.07 -7.21 6.55
C PRO A 31 16.34 -5.87 6.70
N LYS A 32 17.06 -4.78 6.99
CA LYS A 32 16.52 -3.44 7.25
C LYS A 32 17.46 -2.39 6.67
N LEU A 33 16.94 -1.19 6.42
CA LEU A 33 17.75 -0.03 6.07
C LEU A 33 18.55 0.44 7.30
N PRO A 34 19.84 0.81 7.14
CA PRO A 34 20.57 1.51 8.18
C PRO A 34 19.96 2.89 8.49
N PRO A 35 20.33 3.51 9.62
CA PRO A 35 19.67 4.74 10.09
C PRO A 35 19.72 5.91 9.10
N VAL A 36 20.82 6.05 8.37
CA VAL A 36 21.02 7.15 7.40
C VAL A 36 20.06 7.00 6.23
N GLU A 37 20.02 5.83 5.61
CA GLU A 37 19.17 5.57 4.44
C GLU A 37 17.70 5.48 4.83
N TRP A 38 17.40 5.04 6.05
CA TRP A 38 16.04 5.15 6.58
C TRP A 38 15.57 6.61 6.68
N HIS A 39 16.43 7.51 7.18
CA HIS A 39 16.13 8.94 7.24
C HIS A 39 15.95 9.54 5.86
N ASP A 40 16.81 9.17 4.91
CA ASP A 40 16.70 9.65 3.53
C ASP A 40 15.47 9.10 2.80
N LEU A 41 15.09 7.85 3.04
CA LEU A 41 13.82 7.31 2.55
C LEU A 41 12.64 8.11 3.10
N CYS A 42 12.65 8.45 4.40
CA CYS A 42 11.62 9.29 5.01
C CYS A 42 11.53 10.67 4.34
N LYS A 43 12.66 11.28 3.93
CA LYS A 43 12.63 12.52 3.15
C LYS A 43 12.07 12.29 1.75
N LEU A 44 12.49 11.22 1.08
CA LEU A 44 12.10 10.90 -0.29
C LEU A 44 10.59 10.72 -0.43
N VAL A 45 9.95 10.01 0.49
CA VAL A 45 8.50 9.75 0.45
C VAL A 45 7.64 11.01 0.64
N LYS A 46 8.23 12.12 1.09
CA LYS A 46 7.55 13.44 1.16
C LYS A 46 7.60 14.20 -0.16
N THR A 47 8.34 13.72 -1.15
CA THR A 47 8.48 14.35 -2.46
C THR A 47 7.51 13.74 -3.47
N SER A 48 7.27 14.42 -4.60
CA SER A 48 6.46 13.87 -5.71
C SER A 48 7.04 12.59 -6.32
N LYS A 49 8.31 12.28 -6.05
CA LYS A 49 8.95 11.04 -6.52
C LYS A 49 8.29 9.79 -5.94
N VAL A 50 7.66 9.91 -4.77
CA VAL A 50 6.91 8.80 -4.15
C VAL A 50 5.91 8.16 -5.10
N TYR A 51 5.25 8.95 -5.96
CA TYR A 51 4.27 8.43 -6.90
C TYR A 51 4.90 7.50 -7.96
N ASN A 52 6.13 7.76 -8.37
CA ASN A 52 6.86 6.87 -9.27
C ASN A 52 7.25 5.57 -8.53
N ILE A 53 7.66 5.69 -7.27
CA ILE A 53 8.02 4.55 -6.42
C ILE A 53 6.82 3.63 -6.19
N LEU A 54 5.64 4.18 -5.92
CA LEU A 54 4.41 3.39 -5.72
C LEU A 54 4.03 2.56 -6.96
N ARG A 55 4.43 2.99 -8.16
CA ARG A 55 4.19 2.29 -9.43
C ARG A 55 5.22 1.19 -9.73
N MET A 56 6.36 1.15 -9.03
CA MET A 56 7.40 0.14 -9.25
C MET A 56 6.97 -1.25 -8.76
N ASP A 57 7.46 -2.33 -9.36
CA ASP A 57 7.27 -3.68 -8.78
C ASP A 57 8.15 -3.86 -7.53
N LEU A 58 7.53 -3.73 -6.36
CA LEU A 58 8.21 -3.79 -5.07
C LEU A 58 8.15 -5.21 -4.52
N SER A 59 9.26 -5.71 -3.99
CA SER A 59 9.24 -6.94 -3.19
C SER A 59 8.41 -6.74 -1.92
N ARG A 60 8.02 -7.84 -1.26
CA ARG A 60 7.28 -7.76 0.02
C ARG A 60 8.06 -6.92 1.05
N LYS A 61 9.37 -7.13 1.10
CA LYS A 61 10.28 -6.45 2.04
C LYS A 61 10.35 -4.96 1.75
N GLU A 62 10.49 -4.59 0.48
CA GLU A 62 10.48 -3.19 0.05
C GLU A 62 9.15 -2.51 0.35
N ALA A 63 8.03 -3.19 0.12
CA ALA A 63 6.70 -2.65 0.43
C ALA A 63 6.51 -2.40 1.93
N GLU A 64 7.01 -3.29 2.81
CA GLU A 64 6.93 -3.07 4.26
C GLU A 64 7.82 -1.90 4.71
N VAL A 65 9.04 -1.77 4.14
CA VAL A 65 9.95 -0.67 4.46
C VAL A 65 9.40 0.67 3.95
N LEU A 66 8.94 0.72 2.70
CA LEU A 66 8.31 1.91 2.12
C LEU A 66 7.05 2.31 2.89
N GLY A 67 6.18 1.34 3.20
CA GLY A 67 4.97 1.55 3.99
C GLY A 67 5.28 2.09 5.39
N GLY A 68 6.32 1.59 6.05
CA GLY A 68 6.81 2.13 7.32
C GLY A 68 7.21 3.61 7.20
N ALA A 69 7.92 3.99 6.14
CA ALA A 69 8.31 5.37 5.90
C ALA A 69 7.08 6.28 5.65
N LEU A 70 6.14 5.83 4.80
CA LEU A 70 4.87 6.53 4.54
C LEU A 70 4.06 6.75 5.82
N LYS A 71 3.99 5.74 6.70
CA LYS A 71 3.31 5.86 8.00
C LYS A 71 4.01 6.85 8.93
N LYS A 72 5.36 6.90 8.92
CA LYS A 72 6.14 7.74 9.82
C LYS A 72 6.04 9.25 9.52
N VAL A 73 5.94 9.65 8.25
CA VAL A 73 5.99 11.08 7.87
C VAL A 73 4.62 11.71 7.69
N SER A 74 4.51 13.04 7.71
CA SER A 74 3.28 13.69 7.22
C SER A 74 3.22 13.61 5.69
N LEU A 75 2.11 13.10 5.17
CA LEU A 75 1.87 12.94 3.73
C LEU A 75 0.78 13.92 3.29
N ASN A 76 0.96 14.49 2.10
CA ASN A 76 -0.05 15.24 1.38
C ASN A 76 -0.62 14.33 0.27
N HIS A 77 -1.84 14.60 -0.18
CA HIS A 77 -2.48 13.91 -1.31
C HIS A 77 -2.50 12.37 -1.16
N VAL A 78 -2.94 11.89 0.01
CA VAL A 78 -3.02 10.45 0.29
C VAL A 78 -4.01 9.76 -0.65
N ASP A 79 -5.09 10.42 -1.07
CA ASP A 79 -6.05 9.89 -2.05
C ASP A 79 -5.37 9.52 -3.38
N ASP A 80 -4.45 10.36 -3.89
CA ASP A 80 -3.68 10.06 -5.11
C ASP A 80 -2.81 8.80 -4.95
N MET A 81 -2.24 8.60 -3.76
CA MET A 81 -1.45 7.40 -3.45
C MET A 81 -2.33 6.15 -3.42
N VAL A 82 -3.51 6.25 -2.81
CA VAL A 82 -4.50 5.17 -2.80
C VAL A 82 -4.92 4.82 -4.22
N ASP A 83 -5.23 5.81 -5.05
CA ASP A 83 -5.63 5.61 -6.44
C ASP A 83 -4.55 4.91 -7.26
N ILE A 84 -3.28 5.31 -7.10
CA ILE A 84 -2.14 4.66 -7.77
C ILE A 84 -2.07 3.17 -7.37
N LEU A 85 -2.19 2.89 -6.07
CA LEU A 85 -2.08 1.53 -5.53
C LEU A 85 -3.24 0.64 -5.96
N VAL A 86 -4.47 1.12 -5.86
CA VAL A 86 -5.67 0.40 -6.28
C VAL A 86 -5.64 0.12 -7.79
N LYS A 87 -5.21 1.07 -8.62
CA LYS A 87 -5.06 0.87 -10.07
C LYS A 87 -3.97 -0.15 -10.41
N LYS A 88 -2.88 -0.16 -9.65
CA LYS A 88 -1.77 -1.10 -9.85
C LYS A 88 -2.17 -2.54 -9.49
N ASN A 89 -2.96 -2.71 -8.43
CA ASN A 89 -3.48 -3.99 -7.92
C ASN A 89 -2.47 -5.14 -8.01
N ASP A 90 -1.32 -4.99 -7.36
CA ASP A 90 -0.32 -6.04 -7.27
C ASP A 90 -0.43 -6.83 -5.94
N LYS A 91 0.34 -7.92 -5.82
CA LYS A 91 0.39 -8.79 -4.62
C LYS A 91 0.82 -8.10 -3.31
N ASN A 92 1.33 -6.87 -3.37
CA ASN A 92 1.83 -6.09 -2.24
C ASN A 92 1.03 -4.81 -1.98
N THR A 93 0.05 -4.52 -2.84
CA THR A 93 -0.89 -3.40 -2.71
C THR A 93 -1.59 -3.39 -1.35
N PRO A 94 -2.04 -4.53 -0.78
CA PRO A 94 -2.64 -4.53 0.55
C PRO A 94 -1.68 -4.08 1.66
N ILE A 95 -0.37 -4.29 1.51
CA ILE A 95 0.62 -3.86 2.50
C ILE A 95 0.69 -2.34 2.53
N LEU A 96 0.81 -1.71 1.36
CA LEU A 96 0.95 -0.26 1.26
C LEU A 96 -0.35 0.45 1.65
N LEU A 97 -1.50 -0.07 1.21
CA LEU A 97 -2.80 0.46 1.62
C LEU A 97 -2.98 0.37 3.16
N ARG A 98 -2.59 -0.76 3.77
CA ARG A 98 -2.62 -0.91 5.24
C ARG A 98 -1.85 0.22 5.93
N TYR A 99 -0.62 0.49 5.50
CA TYR A 99 0.20 1.55 6.10
C TYR A 99 -0.37 2.96 5.90
N LEU A 100 -0.97 3.25 4.75
CA LEU A 100 -1.63 4.53 4.50
C LEU A 100 -2.85 4.73 5.43
N LEU A 101 -3.64 3.68 5.63
CA LEU A 101 -4.85 3.71 6.47
C LEU A 101 -4.56 3.69 7.97
N GLU A 102 -3.42 3.12 8.39
CA GLU A 102 -2.95 3.20 9.78
C GLU A 102 -2.70 4.65 10.24
N LYS A 103 -2.59 5.62 9.31
CA LYS A 103 -2.44 7.04 9.63
C LYS A 103 -3.74 7.73 10.06
N LYS A 104 -4.90 7.09 9.89
CA LYS A 104 -6.23 7.65 10.23
C LYS A 104 -6.49 9.05 9.65
N LYS A 105 -6.00 9.32 8.43
CA LYS A 105 -6.27 10.58 7.74
C LYS A 105 -7.70 10.58 7.21
N LYS A 106 -8.34 11.76 7.17
CA LYS A 106 -9.65 11.94 6.54
C LYS A 106 -9.46 11.90 5.02
N ILE A 107 -9.62 10.71 4.44
CA ILE A 107 -9.51 10.40 3.01
C ILE A 107 -10.77 9.67 2.56
N SER A 108 -11.06 9.64 1.26
CA SER A 108 -12.12 8.75 0.76
C SER A 108 -11.65 7.31 0.86
N ILE A 109 -12.43 6.48 1.55
CA ILE A 109 -12.14 5.05 1.70
C ILE A 109 -12.75 4.21 0.58
N ASP A 110 -13.59 4.80 -0.28
CA ASP A 110 -14.42 4.09 -1.26
C ASP A 110 -13.58 3.34 -2.29
N ALA A 111 -12.43 3.90 -2.69
CA ALA A 111 -11.48 3.23 -3.58
C ALA A 111 -10.90 1.96 -2.95
N VAL A 112 -10.55 2.01 -1.66
CA VAL A 112 -10.04 0.86 -0.91
C VAL A 112 -11.12 -0.17 -0.67
N GLN A 113 -12.34 0.26 -0.34
CA GLN A 113 -13.48 -0.64 -0.15
C GLN A 113 -13.78 -1.40 -1.43
N ARG A 114 -13.90 -0.71 -2.58
CA ARG A 114 -14.12 -1.35 -3.89
C ARG A 114 -12.99 -2.31 -4.23
N TYR A 115 -11.74 -1.89 -4.03
CA TYR A 115 -10.57 -2.77 -4.19
C TYR A 115 -10.71 -4.05 -3.37
N PHE A 116 -11.02 -3.92 -2.08
CA PHE A 116 -11.10 -5.06 -1.17
C PHE A 116 -12.28 -6.00 -1.54
N CYS A 117 -13.44 -5.44 -1.91
CA CYS A 117 -14.60 -6.21 -2.36
C CYS A 117 -14.32 -7.04 -3.63
N GLU A 118 -13.44 -6.58 -4.51
CA GLU A 118 -13.00 -7.37 -5.66
C GLU A 118 -11.99 -8.46 -5.26
N GLU A 119 -11.08 -8.15 -4.33
CA GLU A 119 -10.05 -9.10 -3.89
C GLU A 119 -10.61 -10.26 -3.03
N ILE A 120 -11.68 -10.06 -2.27
CA ILE A 120 -12.33 -11.15 -1.49
C ILE A 120 -12.96 -12.24 -2.36
N LYS A 121 -13.14 -11.99 -3.67
CA LYS A 121 -13.58 -13.00 -4.64
C LYS A 121 -12.45 -13.95 -5.07
N ARG A 122 -11.22 -13.70 -4.62
CA ARG A 122 -10.00 -14.44 -4.95
C ARG A 122 -9.40 -15.09 -3.70
N PRO A 123 -8.41 -15.99 -3.82
CA PRO A 123 -7.69 -16.51 -2.68
C PRO A 123 -7.03 -15.40 -1.85
N ILE A 124 -7.62 -15.14 -0.68
CA ILE A 124 -7.17 -14.11 0.24
C ILE A 124 -5.92 -14.56 0.99
N THR A 125 -4.99 -13.62 1.18
CA THR A 125 -3.76 -13.82 1.98
C THR A 125 -3.81 -13.03 3.28
N SER A 126 -2.92 -13.37 4.22
CA SER A 126 -2.75 -12.64 5.50
C SER A 126 -2.56 -11.12 5.32
N LYS A 127 -2.00 -10.66 4.18
CA LYS A 127 -1.83 -9.22 3.89
C LYS A 127 -3.17 -8.51 3.74
N HIS A 128 -4.13 -9.14 3.06
CA HIS A 128 -5.48 -8.60 2.88
C HIS A 128 -6.25 -8.61 4.20
N LEU A 129 -6.12 -9.66 5.00
CA LEU A 129 -6.76 -9.70 6.32
C LEU A 129 -6.24 -8.59 7.25
N LYS A 130 -4.94 -8.29 7.19
CA LYS A 130 -4.37 -7.14 7.92
C LYS A 130 -4.90 -5.79 7.40
N LEU A 131 -5.13 -5.66 6.09
CA LEU A 131 -5.78 -4.48 5.51
C LEU A 131 -7.22 -4.35 6.03
N LEU A 132 -8.00 -5.44 6.00
CA LEU A 132 -9.37 -5.51 6.52
C LEU A 132 -9.45 -5.08 7.99
N LEU A 133 -8.53 -5.55 8.83
CA LEU A 133 -8.48 -5.17 10.23
C LEU A 133 -8.30 -3.65 10.41
N VAL A 134 -7.42 -3.05 9.61
CA VAL A 134 -7.19 -1.59 9.65
C VAL A 134 -8.38 -0.82 9.10
N MET A 135 -9.03 -1.32 8.04
CA MET A 135 -10.28 -0.77 7.54
C MET A 135 -11.35 -0.75 8.65
N CYS A 136 -11.57 -1.88 9.33
CA CYS A 136 -12.56 -1.98 10.40
C CYS A 136 -12.27 -1.01 11.55
N ARG A 137 -11.01 -0.98 12.04
CA ARG A 137 -10.64 -0.19 13.23
C ARG A 137 -10.57 1.32 12.99
N ASN A 138 -10.22 1.75 11.77
CA ASN A 138 -9.98 3.18 11.49
C ASN A 138 -11.01 3.80 10.56
N TYR A 139 -11.74 2.98 9.79
CA TYR A 139 -12.74 3.40 8.81
C TYR A 139 -13.93 2.44 8.85
N PRO A 140 -14.65 2.32 9.98
CA PRO A 140 -15.71 1.32 10.14
C PRO A 140 -16.82 1.43 9.09
N SER A 141 -17.10 2.63 8.58
CA SER A 141 -18.05 2.86 7.48
C SER A 141 -17.65 2.18 6.15
N SER A 142 -16.40 1.73 6.02
CA SER A 142 -15.92 0.97 4.86
C SER A 142 -16.28 -0.52 4.90
N ILE A 143 -16.82 -1.02 6.01
CA ILE A 143 -17.22 -2.42 6.13
C ILE A 143 -18.60 -2.60 5.48
N SER A 144 -18.60 -3.12 4.25
CA SER A 144 -19.83 -3.37 3.48
C SER A 144 -20.49 -4.71 3.85
N PRO A 145 -21.77 -4.92 3.49
CA PRO A 145 -22.41 -6.22 3.65
C PRO A 145 -21.63 -7.38 3.01
N ALA A 146 -21.04 -7.15 1.82
CA ALA A 146 -20.22 -8.15 1.14
C ALA A 146 -18.96 -8.54 1.96
N ILE A 147 -18.35 -7.58 2.66
CA ILE A 147 -17.21 -7.84 3.55
C ILE A 147 -17.66 -8.63 4.79
N LEU A 148 -18.84 -8.30 5.34
CA LEU A 148 -19.41 -9.05 6.47
C LEU A 148 -19.74 -10.49 6.09
N ASP A 149 -20.33 -10.72 4.92
CA ASP A 149 -20.62 -12.06 4.40
C ASP A 149 -19.34 -12.87 4.20
N PHE A 150 -18.30 -12.24 3.63
CA PHE A 150 -16.97 -12.82 3.58
C PHE A 150 -16.47 -13.22 4.97
N CYS A 151 -16.55 -12.32 5.96
CA CYS A 151 -16.12 -12.62 7.32
C CYS A 151 -16.91 -13.77 7.98
N ARG A 152 -18.23 -13.87 7.75
CA ARG A 152 -19.06 -14.98 8.26
C ARG A 152 -18.63 -16.33 7.67
N SER A 153 -18.26 -16.32 6.39
CA SER A 153 -17.78 -17.53 5.70
C SER A 153 -16.32 -17.88 6.03
N ASN A 154 -15.57 -16.98 6.68
CA ASN A 154 -14.14 -17.12 6.91
C ASN A 154 -13.81 -17.27 8.40
N GLY A 155 -13.35 -18.45 8.81
CA GLY A 155 -13.05 -18.76 10.22
C GLY A 155 -11.81 -18.06 10.83
N HIS A 156 -11.14 -17.18 10.07
CA HIS A 156 -9.93 -16.51 10.53
C HIS A 156 -10.22 -15.57 11.73
N PRO A 157 -9.34 -15.51 12.76
CA PRO A 157 -9.55 -14.66 13.94
C PRO A 157 -9.87 -13.19 13.63
N ILE A 158 -9.19 -12.60 12.63
CA ILE A 158 -9.48 -11.23 12.18
C ILE A 158 -10.93 -11.08 11.69
N CYS A 159 -11.48 -12.06 10.96
CA CYS A 159 -12.85 -11.98 10.48
C CYS A 159 -13.85 -12.01 11.63
N ARG A 160 -13.57 -12.79 12.68
CA ARG A 160 -14.35 -12.77 13.93
C ARG A 160 -14.32 -11.40 14.60
N GLU A 161 -13.14 -10.81 14.75
CA GLU A 161 -12.99 -9.46 15.32
C GLU A 161 -13.78 -8.40 14.53
N VAL A 162 -13.78 -8.48 13.19
CA VAL A 162 -14.57 -7.57 12.34
C VAL A 162 -16.07 -7.76 12.55
N LEU A 163 -16.54 -9.00 12.71
CA LEU A 163 -17.96 -9.28 12.97
C LEU A 163 -18.40 -8.75 14.33
N GLU A 164 -17.58 -8.98 15.37
CA GLU A 164 -17.82 -8.46 16.72
C GLU A 164 -17.91 -6.93 16.70
N SER A 165 -16.94 -6.27 16.07
CA SER A 165 -16.90 -4.80 15.96
C SER A 165 -18.09 -4.23 15.18
N ALA A 166 -18.69 -4.99 14.26
CA ALA A 166 -19.84 -4.54 13.48
C ALA A 166 -21.16 -4.68 14.26
N MET A 167 -21.22 -5.57 15.26
CA MET A 167 -22.38 -5.72 16.15
C MET A 167 -22.44 -4.57 17.16
N ASP A 168 -21.30 -4.11 17.66
CA ASP A 168 -21.19 -3.00 18.62
C ASP A 168 -21.65 -1.62 18.07
N VAL A 169 -21.90 -1.51 16.76
CA VAL A 169 -22.37 -0.29 16.09
C VAL A 169 -23.89 -0.28 15.89
N ILE A 170 -24.57 -1.39 16.18
CA ILE A 170 -26.02 -1.57 15.99
C ILE A 170 -26.81 -1.39 17.31
N GLU A 171 -26.13 -1.21 18.45
CA GLU A 171 -26.73 -0.81 19.74
C GLU A 171 -26.61 0.71 19.98
#